data_AF-R2XQG0-F1
#
_entry.id   AF-R2XQG0-F1
#
_cell.length_a   1.000
_cell.length_b   1.000
_cell.length_c   1.000
_cell.angle_alpha   90.00
_cell.angle_beta   90.00
_cell.angle_gamma   90.00
#
_symmetry.space_group_name_H-M   'P 1'
#
loop_
_entity.id
_entity.type
_entity.pdbx_description
1 polymer ?
#
loop_
_entity_poly.entity_id
_entity_poly.type
_entity_poly.pdbx_seq_one_letter_code
_entity_poly.pdbx_strand_id
1 'polypeptide(L)'
;MNSMEKINQFRDDRNWRPFHNEKDLALSICLEAAELLELFQWKDSEEARTQTERLKEELADVLIYSYMMADNLDFDIDEIISEKLKKNAIKYPVENA
;
A
#
# COMPACT_ATOMS: atom_id res chain seq x y z
N MET A 1 -4.05 15.41 -11.96
CA MET A 1 -3.03 14.46 -11.50
C MET A 1 -3.69 13.36 -10.69
N ASN A 2 -3.49 12.10 -11.06
CA ASN A 2 -3.86 10.93 -10.28
C ASN A 2 -2.93 10.78 -9.05
N SER A 3 -3.18 9.79 -8.19
CA SER A 3 -2.39 9.58 -6.96
C SER A 3 -0.93 9.25 -7.25
N MET A 4 -0.66 8.40 -8.24
CA MET A 4 0.70 8.02 -8.63
C MET A 4 1.52 9.23 -9.10
N GLU A 5 0.93 10.10 -9.93
CA GLU A 5 1.58 11.34 -10.40
C GLU A 5 1.95 12.27 -9.22
N LYS A 6 1.07 12.42 -8.22
CA LYS A 6 1.35 13.24 -7.03
C LYS A 6 2.49 12.65 -6.19
N ILE A 7 2.50 11.34 -6.01
CA ILE A 7 3.53 10.61 -5.25
C ILE A 7 4.89 10.75 -5.94
N ASN A 8 4.92 10.53 -7.26
CA ASN A 8 6.13 10.67 -8.06
C ASN A 8 6.67 12.10 -8.04
N GLN A 9 5.81 13.10 -8.24
CA GLN A 9 6.21 14.50 -8.14
C GLN A 9 6.84 14.80 -6.77
N PHE A 10 6.18 14.37 -5.68
CA PHE A 10 6.69 14.58 -4.32
C PHE A 10 8.07 13.93 -4.09
N ARG A 11 8.26 12.71 -4.59
CA ARG A 11 9.52 11.95 -4.54
C ARG A 11 10.62 12.63 -5.36
N ASP A 12 10.29 13.05 -6.57
CA ASP A 12 11.25 13.57 -7.54
C ASP A 12 11.66 15.01 -7.19
N ASP A 13 10.76 15.83 -6.65
CA ASP A 13 11.07 17.17 -6.10
C ASP A 13 12.17 17.13 -5.02
N ARG A 14 12.34 15.97 -4.37
CA ARG A 14 13.32 15.75 -3.30
C ARG A 14 14.53 14.95 -3.77
N ASN A 15 14.60 14.60 -5.05
CA ASN A 15 15.63 13.72 -5.61
C ASN A 15 15.73 12.38 -4.87
N TRP A 16 14.59 11.83 -4.40
CA TRP A 16 14.59 10.61 -3.60
C TRP A 16 14.55 9.32 -4.42
N ARG A 17 14.27 9.40 -5.71
CA ARG A 17 14.19 8.23 -6.61
C ARG A 17 15.39 7.27 -6.50
N PRO A 18 16.67 7.72 -6.37
CA PRO A 18 17.81 6.82 -6.18
C PRO A 18 17.79 5.98 -4.89
N PHE A 19 17.08 6.43 -3.85
CA PHE A 19 16.95 5.71 -2.57
C PHE A 19 15.73 4.77 -2.55
N HIS A 20 14.84 4.90 -3.51
CA HIS A 20 13.62 4.09 -3.63
C HIS A 20 13.80 3.03 -4.71
N ASN A 21 14.79 2.15 -4.56
CA ASN A 21 14.88 0.92 -5.36
C ASN A 21 13.89 -0.13 -4.83
N GLU A 22 13.64 -1.19 -5.59
CA GLU A 22 12.58 -2.15 -5.32
C GLU A 22 12.81 -2.91 -4.01
N LYS A 23 14.08 -3.21 -3.69
CA LYS A 23 14.44 -3.89 -2.44
C LYS A 23 14.15 -2.99 -1.23
N ASP A 24 14.53 -1.72 -1.30
CA ASP A 24 14.28 -0.77 -0.19
C ASP A 24 12.79 -0.40 -0.09
N LEU A 25 12.08 -0.27 -1.20
CA LEU A 25 10.62 -0.09 -1.20
C LEU A 25 9.89 -1.29 -0.60
N ALA A 26 10.32 -2.52 -0.88
CA ALA A 26 9.76 -3.73 -0.25
C ALA A 26 9.92 -3.70 1.27
N LEU A 27 11.07 -3.23 1.75
CA LEU A 27 11.33 -3.05 3.18
C LEU A 27 10.39 -1.99 3.76
N SER A 28 10.28 -0.82 3.13
CA SER A 28 9.37 0.25 3.56
C SER A 28 7.92 -0.24 3.66
N ILE A 29 7.40 -0.94 2.64
CA ILE A 29 6.04 -1.51 2.67
C ILE A 29 5.85 -2.41 3.90
N CYS A 30 6.82 -3.26 4.22
CA CYS A 30 6.78 -4.14 5.38
C CYS A 30 6.79 -3.37 6.70
N LEU A 31 7.60 -2.32 6.80
CA LEU A 31 7.71 -1.47 7.98
C LEU A 31 6.39 -0.73 8.25
N GLU A 32 5.82 -0.05 7.24
CA GLU A 32 4.55 0.67 7.42
C GLU A 32 3.37 -0.27 7.67
N ALA A 33 3.39 -1.48 7.10
CA ALA A 33 2.40 -2.50 7.42
C ALA A 33 2.51 -2.96 8.89
N ALA A 34 3.72 -2.95 9.47
CA ALA A 34 3.92 -3.22 10.88
C ALA A 34 3.44 -2.05 11.77
N GLU A 35 3.64 -0.80 11.36
CA GLU A 35 3.08 0.38 12.06
C GLU A 35 1.55 0.36 12.04
N LEU A 36 0.94 0.03 10.90
CA LEU A 36 -0.51 -0.19 10.79
C LEU A 36 -0.97 -1.30 11.74
N LEU A 37 -0.23 -2.41 11.83
CA LEU A 37 -0.55 -3.52 12.73
C LEU A 37 -0.44 -3.12 14.21
N GLU A 38 0.53 -2.27 14.56
CA GLU A 38 0.74 -1.79 15.93
C GLU A 38 -0.50 -1.07 16.49
N LEU A 39 -1.28 -0.39 15.64
CA LEU A 39 -2.53 0.26 16.05
C LEU A 39 -3.56 -0.71 16.62
N PHE A 40 -3.48 -1.98 16.27
CA PHE A 40 -4.34 -3.07 16.75
C PHE A 40 -3.69 -3.89 17.87
N GLN A 41 -2.43 -3.66 18.20
CA GLN A 41 -1.73 -4.41 19.22
C GLN A 41 -2.41 -4.20 20.59
N TRP A 42 -2.79 -5.30 21.25
CA TRP A 42 -3.48 -5.31 22.56
C TRP A 42 -4.85 -4.63 22.60
N LYS A 43 -5.46 -4.36 21.44
CA LYS A 43 -6.77 -3.71 21.31
C LYS A 43 -7.70 -4.59 20.49
N ASP A 44 -9.00 -4.45 20.70
CA ASP A 44 -9.95 -4.96 19.72
C ASP A 44 -10.08 -4.02 18.50
N SER A 45 -10.78 -4.49 17.46
CA SER A 45 -10.96 -3.70 16.24
C SER A 45 -11.81 -2.44 16.46
N GLU A 46 -12.71 -2.41 17.44
CA GLU A 46 -13.56 -1.25 17.68
C GLU A 46 -12.77 -0.13 18.34
N GLU A 47 -11.95 -0.46 19.33
CA GLU A 47 -11.01 0.43 19.98
C GLU A 47 -10.00 1.00 18.98
N ALA A 48 -9.39 0.15 18.15
CA ALA A 48 -8.40 0.59 17.17
C ALA A 48 -8.99 1.62 16.18
N ARG A 49 -10.23 1.41 15.73
CA ARG A 49 -10.95 2.33 14.79
C ARG A 49 -11.14 3.74 15.34
N THR A 50 -11.12 3.93 16.66
CA THR A 50 -11.18 5.28 17.26
C THR A 50 -9.94 6.13 16.93
N GLN A 51 -8.80 5.49 16.61
CA GLN A 51 -7.57 6.15 16.16
C GLN A 51 -7.62 6.45 14.65
N THR A 52 -8.72 7.03 14.18
CA THR A 52 -9.03 7.18 12.75
C THR A 52 -7.92 7.89 11.96
N GLU A 53 -7.30 8.92 12.53
CA GLU A 53 -6.26 9.66 11.80
C GLU A 53 -5.00 8.82 11.60
N ARG A 54 -4.49 8.20 12.68
CA ARG A 54 -3.36 7.27 12.61
C ARG A 54 -3.63 6.14 11.62
N LEU A 55 -4.81 5.54 11.65
CA LEU A 55 -5.18 4.47 10.69
C LEU A 55 -5.11 4.93 9.23
N LYS A 56 -5.48 6.19 8.94
CA LYS A 56 -5.35 6.75 7.59
C LYS A 56 -3.91 6.98 7.21
N GLU A 57 -3.09 7.49 8.13
CA GLU A 57 -1.66 7.74 7.92
C GLU A 57 -0.95 6.42 7.58
N GLU A 58 -0.99 5.42 8.46
CA GLU A 58 -0.25 4.17 8.23
C GLU A 58 -0.74 3.42 6.98
N LEU A 59 -2.06 3.41 6.73
CA LEU A 59 -2.60 2.80 5.52
C LEU A 59 -2.17 3.57 4.26
N ALA A 60 -2.12 4.89 4.32
CA ALA A 60 -1.65 5.70 3.21
C ALA A 60 -0.16 5.44 2.95
N ASP A 61 0.67 5.29 3.99
CA ASP A 61 2.10 5.03 3.83
C ASP A 61 2.37 3.67 3.16
N VAL A 62 1.66 2.61 3.58
CA VAL A 62 1.68 1.30 2.88
C VAL A 62 1.34 1.46 1.40
N LEU A 63 0.29 2.23 1.08
CA LEU A 63 -0.14 2.44 -0.29
C LEU A 63 0.87 3.30 -1.07
N ILE A 64 1.44 4.34 -0.48
CA ILE A 64 2.40 5.23 -1.14
C ILE A 64 3.64 4.45 -1.58
N TYR A 65 4.24 3.64 -0.70
CA TYR A 65 5.39 2.83 -1.09
C TYR A 65 5.02 1.73 -2.10
N SER A 66 3.83 1.16 -1.99
CA SER A 66 3.31 0.21 -2.99
C SER A 66 3.16 0.86 -4.37
N TYR A 67 2.70 2.11 -4.42
CA TYR A 67 2.56 2.88 -5.66
C TYR A 67 3.94 3.23 -6.25
N MET A 68 4.90 3.64 -5.43
CA MET A 68 6.28 3.87 -5.90
C MET A 68 6.91 2.59 -6.45
N MET A 69 6.63 1.43 -5.84
CA MET A 69 7.12 0.13 -6.32
C MET A 69 6.49 -0.24 -7.66
N ALA A 70 5.17 -0.05 -7.81
CA ALA A 70 4.49 -0.28 -9.07
C ALA A 70 5.04 0.63 -10.19
N ASP A 71 5.26 1.92 -9.91
CA ASP A 71 5.87 2.87 -10.84
C ASP A 71 7.28 2.42 -11.29
N ASN A 72 8.13 2.01 -10.35
CA ASN A 72 9.47 1.53 -10.68
C ASN A 72 9.49 0.27 -11.56
N LEU A 73 8.45 -0.57 -11.43
CA LEU A 73 8.32 -1.82 -12.17
C LEU A 73 7.49 -1.67 -13.46
N ASP A 74 7.08 -0.44 -13.80
CA ASP A 74 6.19 -0.14 -14.93
C ASP A 74 4.85 -0.90 -14.86
N PHE A 75 4.30 -1.07 -13.66
CA PHE A 75 3.01 -1.74 -13.44
C PHE A 75 1.87 -0.75 -13.34
N ASP A 76 0.81 -0.99 -14.11
CA ASP A 76 -0.48 -0.34 -13.89
C ASP A 76 -1.19 -0.99 -12.69
N ILE A 77 -1.44 -0.19 -11.65
CA ILE A 77 -2.00 -0.68 -10.38
C ILE A 77 -3.42 -1.22 -10.56
N ASP A 78 -4.24 -0.56 -11.37
CA ASP A 78 -5.63 -0.98 -11.58
C ASP A 78 -5.67 -2.29 -12.37
N GLU A 79 -4.76 -2.47 -13.34
CA GLU A 79 -4.59 -3.70 -14.09
C GLU A 79 -4.18 -4.87 -13.18
N ILE A 80 -3.09 -4.75 -12.41
CA ILE A 80 -2.61 -5.85 -11.56
C ILE A 80 -3.63 -6.25 -10.49
N ILE A 81 -4.39 -5.29 -9.94
CA ILE A 81 -5.48 -5.56 -8.99
C ILE A 81 -6.61 -6.30 -9.70
N SER A 82 -7.06 -5.82 -10.86
CA SER A 82 -8.13 -6.43 -11.66
C SER A 82 -7.81 -7.87 -12.02
N GLU A 83 -6.59 -8.15 -12.48
CA GLU A 83 -6.13 -9.50 -12.75
C GLU A 83 -6.12 -10.39 -11.50
N LYS A 84 -5.64 -9.86 -10.38
CA LYS A 84 -5.59 -10.60 -9.12
C LYS A 84 -6.99 -10.94 -8.62
N LEU A 85 -7.95 -10.02 -8.73
CA LEU A 85 -9.35 -10.25 -8.36
C LEU A 85 -9.99 -11.34 -9.21
N LYS A 86 -9.76 -11.35 -10.53
CA LYS A 86 -10.23 -12.45 -11.41
C LYS A 86 -9.67 -13.81 -10.97
N LYS A 87 -8.37 -13.88 -10.66
CA LYS A 87 -7.73 -15.10 -10.14
C LYS A 87 -8.31 -15.53 -8.78
N ASN A 88 -8.57 -14.58 -7.89
CA ASN A 88 -9.17 -14.85 -6.59
C ASN A 88 -10.62 -15.33 -6.69
N ALA A 89 -11.43 -14.79 -7.61
CA ALA A 89 -12.81 -15.23 -7.82
C ALA A 89 -12.90 -16.67 -8.32
N ILE A 90 -11.92 -17.13 -9.12
CA ILE A 90 -11.80 -18.52 -9.52
C ILE A 90 -11.40 -19.40 -8.32
N LYS A 91 -10.45 -18.92 -7.50
CA LYS A 91 -9.94 -19.67 -6.34
C LYS A 91 -10.96 -19.75 -5.19
N TYR A 92 -11.78 -18.72 -5.02
CA TYR A 92 -12.79 -18.58 -3.96
C TYR A 92 -14.14 -18.17 -4.59
N PRO A 93 -14.87 -19.12 -5.21
CA PRO A 93 -16.20 -18.86 -5.76
C PRO A 93 -17.19 -18.43 -4.66
N VAL A 94 -18.18 -17.61 -5.02
CA VAL A 94 -19.24 -17.14 -4.11
C VAL A 94 -20.00 -18.30 -3.48
N GLU A 95 -20.16 -19.40 -4.21
CA GLU A 95 -20.83 -20.62 -3.73
C GLU A 95 -20.09 -21.29 -2.54
N ASN A 96 -18.82 -20.94 -2.33
CA ASN A 96 -17.95 -21.46 -1.27
C ASN A 96 -17.63 -20.41 -0.19
N ALA A 97 -18.24 -19.22 -0.24
CA ALA A 97 -17.95 -18.09 0.65
C ALA A 97 -18.83 -18.06 1.91
#